data_AF-A0A1J5PD07-F1
#
_entry.id   AF-A0A1J5PD07-F1
#
_cell.length_a   1.000
_cell.length_b   1.000
_cell.length_c   1.000
_cell.angle_alpha   90.00
_cell.angle_beta   90.00
_cell.angle_gamma   90.00
#
_symmetry.space_group_name_H-M   'P 1'
#
loop_
_entity.id
_entity.type
_entity.pdbx_description
1 polymer ?
#
loop_
_entity_poly.entity_id
_entity_poly.type
_entity_poly.pdbx_seq_one_letter_code
_entity_poly.pdbx_strand_id
1 'polypeptide(L)'
;MVAPGTASPTTLRVTGTATADGLRQAKELGFVSRLARYASGNANYSAVLGWRAGAAELLVSSDLLGLASTLPEPLKKEAQSRLPLRFQTVLLPPAAGTTAARDRLSVSLGGASQVIYERDLSGPLPRVLRGTVAIGADTLDALALPAQGVNANLHLQQFNADAWGDVLAHVTAVGAAPASAGDVAALAQSYLPTSLAVRAENLTFGARTFNHVVIGAHREGLLWLGNVDATELNG
;
A
#
# COMPACT_ATOMS: atom_id res chain seq x y z
N MET A 1 10.07 -14.78 50.46
CA MET A 1 9.22 -15.30 49.38
C MET A 1 8.76 -14.10 48.56
N VAL A 2 9.41 -13.80 47.44
CA VAL A 2 9.03 -12.68 46.55
C VAL A 2 8.55 -13.34 45.26
N ALA A 3 7.28 -13.12 44.91
CA ALA A 3 6.71 -13.62 43.68
C ALA A 3 7.46 -13.03 42.48
N PRO A 4 7.84 -13.82 41.45
CA PRO A 4 8.34 -13.26 40.22
C PRO A 4 7.19 -12.47 39.57
N GLY A 5 7.37 -11.16 39.44
CA GLY A 5 6.48 -10.32 38.65
C GLY A 5 6.45 -10.87 37.22
N THR A 6 5.28 -11.29 36.77
CA THR A 6 5.06 -11.77 35.41
C THR A 6 5.40 -10.63 34.44
N ALA A 7 6.63 -10.62 33.92
CA ALA A 7 7.02 -9.70 32.86
C ALA A 7 6.07 -9.95 31.69
N SER A 8 5.18 -8.98 31.42
CA SER A 8 4.26 -9.08 30.29
C SER A 8 5.09 -9.29 29.03
N PRO A 9 4.77 -10.30 28.19
CA PRO A 9 5.55 -10.56 26.99
C PRO A 9 5.54 -9.31 26.12
N THR A 10 6.72 -8.71 25.93
CA THR A 10 6.91 -7.49 25.12
C THR A 10 6.65 -7.75 23.64
N THR A 11 6.45 -9.01 23.26
CA THR A 11 6.11 -9.46 21.92
C THR A 11 5.01 -10.51 21.96
N LEU A 12 3.95 -10.28 21.18
CA LEU A 12 2.87 -11.22 20.90
C LEU A 12 3.06 -11.79 19.49
N ARG A 13 3.17 -13.12 19.37
CA ARG A 13 3.19 -13.81 18.07
C ARG A 13 1.83 -14.46 17.82
N VAL A 14 1.28 -14.21 16.64
CA VAL A 14 0.00 -14.75 16.18
C VAL A 14 0.25 -15.47 14.86
N THR A 15 -0.24 -16.69 14.72
CA THR A 15 -0.27 -17.40 13.44
C THR A 15 -1.70 -17.78 13.15
N GLY A 16 -2.15 -17.59 11.92
CA GLY A 16 -3.52 -17.87 11.55
C GLY A 16 -3.70 -18.02 10.05
N THR A 17 -4.95 -18.22 9.66
CA THR A 17 -5.36 -18.31 8.27
C THR A 17 -6.27 -17.13 7.96
N ALA A 18 -5.98 -16.42 6.87
CA ALA A 18 -6.81 -15.36 6.35
C ALA A 18 -7.62 -15.92 5.18
N THR A 19 -8.94 -15.95 5.32
CA THR A 19 -9.85 -16.31 4.23
C THR A 19 -10.33 -15.05 3.52
N ALA A 20 -10.57 -15.13 2.21
CA ALA A 20 -11.10 -14.00 1.47
C ALA A 20 -12.47 -13.54 2.02
N ASP A 21 -13.31 -14.48 2.48
CA ASP A 21 -14.57 -14.19 3.17
C ASP A 21 -14.37 -13.43 4.47
N GLY A 22 -13.40 -13.85 5.30
CA GLY A 22 -13.07 -13.16 6.54
C GLY A 22 -12.59 -11.72 6.30
N LEU A 23 -11.73 -11.53 5.29
CA LEU A 23 -11.27 -10.20 4.90
C LEU A 23 -12.43 -9.31 4.39
N ARG A 24 -13.37 -9.86 3.62
CA ARG A 24 -14.59 -9.14 3.17
C ARG A 24 -15.48 -8.70 4.34
N GLN A 25 -15.61 -9.54 5.36
CA GLN A 25 -16.45 -9.27 6.53
C GLN A 25 -15.79 -8.29 7.51
N ALA A 26 -14.46 -8.17 7.49
CA ALA A 26 -13.69 -7.28 8.34
C ALA A 26 -13.82 -5.80 7.90
N LYS A 27 -15.00 -5.20 8.12
CA LYS A 27 -15.32 -3.81 7.74
C LYS A 27 -14.35 -2.79 8.32
N GLU A 28 -13.77 -3.09 9.49
CA GLU A 28 -12.73 -2.28 10.16
C GLU A 28 -11.48 -2.09 9.30
N LEU A 29 -11.20 -3.00 8.37
CA LEU A 29 -10.07 -2.89 7.44
C LEU A 29 -10.39 -1.99 6.23
N GLY A 30 -11.60 -1.42 6.16
CA GLY A 30 -12.01 -0.38 5.21
C GLY A 30 -11.74 -0.73 3.75
N PHE A 31 -10.67 -0.17 3.19
CA PHE A 31 -10.25 -0.39 1.81
C PHE A 31 -9.88 -1.86 1.53
N VAL A 32 -9.24 -2.54 2.48
CA VAL A 32 -8.78 -3.93 2.31
C VAL A 32 -9.97 -4.89 2.22
N SER A 33 -11.02 -4.69 3.00
CA SER A 33 -12.22 -5.54 2.95
C SER A 33 -12.99 -5.40 1.64
N ARG A 34 -12.93 -4.22 1.02
CA ARG A 34 -13.48 -3.99 -0.32
C ARG A 34 -12.63 -4.64 -1.41
N LEU A 35 -11.30 -4.52 -1.34
CA LEU A 35 -10.40 -5.24 -2.24
C LEU A 35 -10.54 -6.77 -2.13
N ALA A 36 -10.82 -7.30 -0.93
CA ALA A 36 -11.03 -8.72 -0.70
C ALA A 36 -12.23 -9.30 -1.47
N ARG A 37 -13.09 -8.47 -2.09
CA ARG A 37 -14.13 -8.92 -3.05
C ARG A 37 -13.54 -9.51 -4.33
N TYR A 38 -12.35 -9.06 -4.71
CA TYR A 38 -11.58 -9.58 -5.83
C TYR A 38 -10.62 -10.70 -5.41
N ALA A 39 -10.73 -11.19 -4.17
CA ALA A 39 -9.92 -12.30 -3.67
C ALA A 39 -10.79 -13.54 -3.41
N SER A 40 -10.21 -14.72 -3.60
CA SER A 40 -10.86 -16.00 -3.27
C SER A 40 -9.85 -16.98 -2.68
N GLY A 41 -10.35 -17.95 -1.90
CA GLY A 41 -9.52 -18.92 -1.19
C GLY A 41 -9.03 -18.43 0.17
N ASN A 42 -7.90 -18.97 0.61
CA ASN A 42 -7.31 -18.67 1.91
C ASN A 42 -5.78 -18.67 1.84
N ALA A 43 -5.14 -17.96 2.76
CA ALA A 43 -3.69 -17.94 2.90
C ALA A 43 -3.28 -17.95 4.37
N ASN A 44 -2.17 -18.61 4.66
CA ASN A 44 -1.59 -18.60 6.00
C ASN A 44 -0.84 -17.29 6.23
N TYR A 45 -0.91 -16.75 7.45
CA TYR A 45 -0.13 -15.59 7.85
C TYR A 45 0.46 -15.77 9.26
N SER A 46 1.57 -15.07 9.48
CA SER A 46 2.23 -14.94 10.78
C SER A 46 2.36 -13.45 11.09
N ALA A 47 1.91 -13.03 12.26
CA ALA A 47 2.01 -11.67 12.77
C ALA A 47 2.82 -11.66 14.07
N VAL A 48 3.70 -10.67 14.21
CA VAL A 48 4.45 -10.40 15.43
C VAL A 48 4.19 -8.96 15.82
N LEU A 49 3.55 -8.75 16.96
CA LEU A 49 3.28 -7.45 17.55
C LEU A 49 4.26 -7.25 18.72
N GLY A 50 5.11 -6.25 18.65
CA GLY A 50 6.02 -5.85 19.71
C GLY A 50 5.70 -4.47 20.25
N TRP A 51 6.24 -4.12 21.41
CA TRP A 51 6.18 -2.76 21.94
C TRP A 51 7.58 -2.20 22.18
N ARG A 52 7.82 -0.99 21.70
CA ARG A 52 9.08 -0.26 21.87
C ARG A 52 8.80 1.19 22.23
N ALA A 53 9.34 1.64 23.37
CA ALA A 53 9.16 3.01 23.87
C ALA A 53 7.70 3.50 23.89
N GLY A 54 6.76 2.60 24.24
CA GLY A 54 5.33 2.90 24.28
C GLY A 54 4.59 2.84 22.94
N ALA A 55 5.30 2.63 21.82
CA ALA A 55 4.69 2.44 20.51
C ALA A 55 4.66 0.95 20.10
N ALA A 56 3.64 0.56 19.33
CA ALA A 56 3.51 -0.78 18.80
C ALA A 56 4.28 -0.95 17.48
N GLU A 57 5.06 -2.03 17.38
CA GLU A 57 5.70 -2.49 16.14
C GLU A 57 4.99 -3.74 15.64
N LEU A 58 4.67 -3.81 14.35
CA LEU A 58 3.92 -4.93 13.78
C LEU A 58 4.67 -5.49 12.58
N LEU A 59 4.91 -6.80 12.55
CA LEU A 59 5.42 -7.53 11.39
C LEU A 59 4.41 -8.60 11.01
N VAL A 60 3.82 -8.50 9.82
CA VAL A 60 2.96 -9.54 9.23
C VAL A 60 3.69 -10.12 8.03
N SER A 61 3.68 -11.45 7.89
CA SER A 61 4.27 -12.17 6.78
C SER A 61 3.33 -13.28 6.32
N SER A 62 3.16 -13.41 5.00
CA SER A 62 2.37 -14.44 4.34
C SER A 62 3.01 -14.78 3.01
N ASP A 63 2.93 -16.03 2.57
CA ASP A 63 3.29 -16.44 1.20
C ASP A 63 2.13 -16.27 0.21
N LEU A 64 0.97 -15.86 0.73
CA LEU A 64 -0.31 -15.80 0.05
C LEU A 64 -0.70 -17.10 -0.68
N LEU A 65 -0.06 -18.22 -0.41
CA LEU A 65 -0.32 -19.48 -1.12
C LEU A 65 -1.76 -19.95 -0.82
N GLY A 66 -2.52 -20.29 -1.85
CA GLY A 66 -3.94 -20.65 -1.75
C GLY A 66 -4.91 -19.49 -1.95
N LEU A 67 -4.43 -18.24 -1.93
CA LEU A 67 -5.25 -17.05 -2.23
C LEU A 67 -5.13 -16.67 -3.70
N ALA A 68 -6.26 -16.63 -4.42
CA ALA A 68 -6.35 -16.08 -5.76
C ALA A 68 -6.82 -14.61 -5.72
N SER A 69 -6.39 -13.84 -6.70
CA SER A 69 -6.78 -12.45 -6.94
C SER A 69 -7.24 -12.30 -8.39
N THR A 70 -8.49 -11.86 -8.56
CA THR A 70 -9.09 -11.52 -9.85
C THR A 70 -8.90 -10.05 -10.20
N LEU A 71 -8.05 -9.32 -9.47
CA LEU A 71 -7.67 -7.96 -9.81
C LEU A 71 -6.99 -7.92 -11.19
N PRO A 72 -7.04 -6.78 -11.90
CA PRO A 72 -6.30 -6.61 -13.14
C PRO A 72 -4.77 -6.71 -12.92
N GLU A 73 -4.04 -6.95 -14.00
CA GLU A 73 -2.57 -6.86 -13.98
C GLU A 73 -2.12 -5.50 -13.43
N PRO A 74 -1.15 -5.42 -12.50
CA PRO A 74 -0.18 -6.47 -12.14
C PRO A 74 -0.57 -7.32 -10.91
N LEU A 75 -1.76 -7.13 -10.34
CA LEU A 75 -2.18 -7.82 -9.10
C LEU A 75 -3.05 -9.05 -9.36
N LYS A 76 -3.17 -9.46 -10.61
CA LYS A 76 -3.78 -10.73 -10.97
C LYS A 76 -2.93 -11.86 -10.42
N LYS A 77 -3.58 -12.84 -9.78
CA LYS A 77 -2.86 -13.93 -9.13
C LYS A 77 -3.70 -15.20 -9.07
N GLU A 78 -3.11 -16.32 -9.47
CA GLU A 78 -3.70 -17.64 -9.30
C GLU A 78 -3.44 -18.22 -7.90
N ALA A 79 -4.35 -19.05 -7.38
CA ALA A 79 -4.26 -19.61 -6.03
C ALA A 79 -3.00 -20.47 -5.82
N GLN A 80 -2.51 -21.11 -6.88
CA GLN A 80 -1.31 -21.96 -6.83
C GLN A 80 0.00 -21.16 -6.84
N SER A 81 -0.05 -19.87 -7.19
CA SER A 81 1.12 -19.00 -7.25
C SER A 81 1.48 -18.48 -5.85
N ARG A 82 2.78 -18.47 -5.53
CA ARG A 82 3.29 -17.87 -4.30
C ARG A 82 3.58 -16.40 -4.53
N LEU A 83 3.07 -15.55 -3.66
CA LEU A 83 3.32 -14.11 -3.69
C LEU A 83 3.62 -13.65 -2.27
N PRO A 84 4.90 -13.67 -1.84
CA PRO A 84 5.28 -13.27 -0.49
C PRO A 84 4.83 -11.85 -0.17
N LEU A 85 3.91 -11.72 0.78
CA LEU A 85 3.48 -10.47 1.39
C LEU A 85 4.22 -10.29 2.71
N ARG A 86 4.87 -9.13 2.87
CA ARG A 86 5.42 -8.70 4.15
C ARG A 86 4.95 -7.29 4.43
N PHE A 87 4.34 -7.09 5.57
CA PHE A 87 3.93 -5.80 6.10
C PHE A 87 4.70 -5.56 7.40
N GLN A 88 5.26 -4.37 7.58
CA GLN A 88 6.06 -4.05 8.74
C GLN A 88 5.87 -2.60 9.16
N THR A 89 5.67 -2.35 10.44
CA THR A 89 5.69 -1.01 11.06
C THR A 89 6.74 -1.00 12.16
N VAL A 90 7.71 -0.10 12.06
CA VAL A 90 8.83 0.02 13.01
C VAL A 90 8.93 1.45 13.51
N LEU A 91 9.17 1.63 14.81
CA LEU A 91 9.36 2.95 15.38
C LEU A 91 10.71 3.52 14.95
N LEU A 92 10.70 4.74 14.40
CA LEU A 92 11.89 5.48 14.07
C LEU A 92 12.36 6.32 15.26
N PRO A 93 13.67 6.53 15.42
CA PRO A 93 14.17 7.47 16.41
C PRO A 93 13.66 8.90 16.09
N PRO A 94 13.45 9.74 17.12
CA PRO A 94 13.08 11.13 16.95
C PRO A 94 14.07 11.85 16.03
N ALA A 95 13.59 12.81 15.22
CA ALA A 95 14.50 13.62 14.40
C ALA A 95 15.28 14.56 15.30
N ALA A 96 16.51 14.90 14.91
CA ALA A 96 17.30 15.89 15.63
C ALA A 96 16.49 17.19 15.81
N GLY A 97 16.32 17.64 17.05
CA GLY A 97 15.54 18.83 17.38
C GLY A 97 14.02 18.62 17.50
N THR A 98 13.53 17.38 17.42
CA THR A 98 12.09 17.07 17.57
C THR A 98 11.87 15.96 18.60
N THR A 99 10.76 16.04 19.33
CA THR A 99 10.28 14.94 20.21
C THR A 99 9.15 14.14 19.57
N ALA A 100 8.79 14.45 18.32
CA ALA A 100 7.72 13.79 17.59
C ALA A 100 8.06 12.31 17.36
N ALA A 101 7.17 11.43 17.82
CA ALA A 101 7.26 10.00 17.54
C ALA A 101 6.99 9.77 16.05
N ARG A 102 7.84 8.96 15.39
CA ARG A 102 7.69 8.65 13.97
C ARG A 102 7.79 7.16 13.77
N ASP A 103 7.11 6.63 12.77
CA ASP A 103 7.30 5.25 12.34
C ASP A 103 7.64 5.15 10.86
N ARG A 104 8.11 3.97 10.49
CA ARG A 104 8.25 3.53 9.11
C ARG A 104 7.31 2.35 8.89
N LEU A 105 6.33 2.54 8.01
CA LEU A 105 5.50 1.49 7.47
C LEU A 105 6.12 1.01 6.16
N SER A 106 6.31 -0.30 6.00
CA SER A 106 6.86 -0.93 4.81
C SER A 106 5.98 -2.12 4.40
N VAL A 107 5.58 -2.16 3.15
CA VAL A 107 4.84 -3.28 2.56
C VAL A 107 5.62 -3.77 1.36
N SER A 108 5.92 -5.06 1.27
CA SER A 108 6.52 -5.67 0.09
C SER A 108 5.67 -6.84 -0.37
N LEU A 109 5.48 -6.94 -1.68
CA LEU A 109 4.69 -7.99 -2.31
C LEU A 109 5.50 -8.61 -3.44
N GLY A 110 5.80 -9.90 -3.34
CA GLY A 110 6.38 -10.70 -4.42
C GLY A 110 7.80 -10.32 -4.86
N GLY A 111 8.47 -9.38 -4.18
CA GLY A 111 9.71 -8.78 -4.70
C GLY A 111 9.50 -8.01 -6.01
N ALA A 112 8.25 -7.69 -6.35
CA ALA A 112 7.88 -6.91 -7.54
C ALA A 112 7.14 -5.63 -7.14
N SER A 113 6.73 -5.47 -5.89
CA SER A 113 6.12 -4.23 -5.41
C SER A 113 6.57 -3.93 -3.98
N GLN A 114 6.82 -2.67 -3.72
CA GLN A 114 7.23 -2.20 -2.40
C GLN A 114 6.66 -0.81 -2.14
N VAL A 115 6.18 -0.61 -0.93
CA VAL A 115 5.62 0.65 -0.45
C VAL A 115 6.31 0.97 0.87
N ILE A 116 6.83 2.18 1.00
CA ILE A 116 7.45 2.66 2.23
C ILE A 116 6.85 4.02 2.56
N TYR A 117 6.33 4.17 3.77
CA TYR A 117 5.88 5.46 4.32
C TYR A 117 6.62 5.74 5.61
N GLU A 118 7.06 6.99 5.80
CA GLU A 118 7.43 7.52 7.09
C GLU A 118 6.32 8.44 7.58
N ARG A 119 5.85 8.18 8.80
CA ARG A 119 4.68 8.85 9.35
C ARG A 119 5.00 9.49 10.69
N ASP A 120 4.34 10.61 10.93
CA ASP A 120 4.29 11.25 12.24
C ASP A 120 3.17 10.62 13.07
N LEU A 121 3.52 10.20 14.29
CA LEU A 121 2.65 9.58 15.28
C LEU A 121 2.31 10.53 16.43
N SER A 122 2.70 11.81 16.36
CA SER A 122 2.39 12.78 17.43
C SER A 122 0.91 13.13 17.52
N GLY A 123 0.16 12.97 16.43
CA GLY A 123 -1.27 13.23 16.34
C GLY A 123 -2.14 12.01 16.66
N PRO A 124 -3.48 12.18 16.71
CA PRO A 124 -4.42 11.09 16.95
C PRO A 124 -4.43 10.03 15.84
N LEU A 125 -3.98 10.39 14.62
CA LEU A 125 -3.89 9.51 13.47
C LEU A 125 -2.51 9.66 12.79
N PRO A 126 -1.88 8.56 12.33
CA PRO A 126 -0.58 8.61 11.67
C PRO A 126 -0.61 9.40 10.35
N ARG A 127 0.13 10.50 10.28
CA ARG A 127 0.21 11.36 9.09
C ARG A 127 1.47 11.06 8.28
N VAL A 128 1.33 10.80 6.98
CA VAL A 128 2.49 10.58 6.10
C VAL A 128 3.29 11.87 5.94
N LEU A 129 4.59 11.80 6.25
CA LEU A 129 5.55 12.88 6.00
C LEU A 129 6.18 12.72 4.61
N ARG A 130 6.60 11.49 4.31
CA ARG A 130 7.19 11.11 3.04
C ARG A 130 6.99 9.63 2.75
N GLY A 131 7.00 9.27 1.47
CA GLY A 131 6.90 7.88 1.08
C GLY A 131 7.31 7.60 -0.36
N THR A 132 7.44 6.33 -0.65
CA THR A 132 7.71 5.82 -1.99
C THR A 132 6.85 4.58 -2.25
N VAL A 133 6.31 4.50 -3.45
CA VAL A 133 5.57 3.36 -3.99
C VAL A 133 6.32 2.89 -5.23
N ALA A 134 6.70 1.63 -5.27
CA ALA A 134 7.43 1.01 -6.36
C ALA A 134 6.67 -0.23 -6.81
N ILE A 135 6.39 -0.35 -8.11
CA ILE A 135 5.75 -1.52 -8.72
C ILE A 135 6.53 -1.87 -9.98
N GLY A 136 6.89 -3.14 -10.16
CA GLY A 136 7.83 -3.61 -11.17
C GLY A 136 9.22 -3.84 -10.57
N ALA A 137 9.86 -4.96 -10.92
CA ALA A 137 11.16 -5.35 -10.38
C ALA A 137 12.23 -4.27 -10.55
N ASP A 138 12.27 -3.62 -11.70
CA ASP A 138 13.29 -2.59 -12.02
C ASP A 138 13.13 -1.29 -11.24
N THR A 139 11.97 -1.07 -10.60
CA THR A 139 11.74 0.13 -9.78
C THR A 139 12.28 0.00 -8.36
N LEU A 140 12.62 -1.22 -7.93
CA LEU A 140 13.04 -1.49 -6.56
C LEU A 140 14.47 -1.03 -6.28
N ASP A 141 15.34 -1.01 -7.30
CA ASP A 141 16.72 -0.50 -7.18
C ASP A 141 16.76 1.02 -6.95
N ALA A 142 15.68 1.72 -7.32
CA ALA A 142 15.54 3.18 -7.18
C ALA A 142 14.62 3.60 -6.02
N LEU A 143 14.41 2.75 -5.01
CA LEU A 143 13.62 3.04 -3.81
C LEU A 143 14.30 4.09 -2.90
N ALA A 144 14.29 5.35 -3.32
CA ALA A 144 14.72 6.49 -2.54
C ALA A 144 13.51 7.21 -1.94
N LEU A 145 13.52 7.46 -0.62
CA LEU A 145 12.49 8.28 0.00
C LEU A 145 12.70 9.77 -0.38
N PRO A 146 11.66 10.46 -0.89
CA PRO A 146 11.75 11.88 -1.19
C PRO A 146 11.92 12.71 0.09
N ALA A 147 12.30 13.99 -0.04
CA ALA A 147 12.38 14.90 1.10
C ALA A 147 10.99 15.11 1.76
N GLN A 148 9.93 15.15 0.96
CA GLN A 148 8.54 15.29 1.37
C GLN A 148 7.60 14.70 0.32
N GLY A 149 6.39 14.32 0.74
CA GLY A 149 5.38 13.78 -0.17
C GLY A 149 5.62 12.32 -0.55
N VAL A 150 4.83 11.82 -1.49
CA VAL A 150 4.84 10.41 -1.88
C VAL A 150 5.18 10.29 -3.36
N ASN A 151 6.28 9.63 -3.68
CA ASN A 151 6.63 9.33 -5.06
C ASN A 151 6.16 7.93 -5.45
N ALA A 152 5.52 7.77 -6.60
CA ALA A 152 5.11 6.48 -7.14
C ALA A 152 5.82 6.20 -8.46
N ASN A 153 6.64 5.15 -8.51
CA ASN A 153 7.31 4.67 -9.70
C ASN A 153 6.74 3.31 -10.09
N LEU A 154 6.16 3.21 -11.27
CA LEU A 154 5.56 1.99 -11.78
C LEU A 154 6.24 1.61 -13.09
N HIS A 155 6.79 0.41 -13.16
CA HIS A 155 7.27 -0.22 -14.38
C HIS A 155 6.46 -1.50 -14.62
N LEU A 156 5.62 -1.48 -15.65
CA LEU A 156 4.59 -2.49 -15.88
C LEU A 156 4.72 -3.05 -17.29
N GLN A 157 4.62 -4.37 -17.43
CA GLN A 157 4.59 -5.01 -18.74
C GLN A 157 3.23 -4.81 -19.43
N GLN A 158 2.16 -4.88 -18.65
CA GLN A 158 0.81 -4.63 -19.10
C GLN A 158 0.06 -3.88 -18.01
N PHE A 159 -0.68 -2.85 -18.41
CA PHE A 159 -1.57 -2.11 -17.52
C PHE A 159 -2.86 -1.77 -18.25
N ASN A 160 -4.00 -2.17 -17.67
CA ASN A 160 -5.31 -1.82 -18.21
C ASN A 160 -5.93 -0.73 -17.31
N ALA A 161 -5.86 0.51 -17.76
CA ALA A 161 -6.36 1.67 -17.01
C ALA A 161 -7.89 1.63 -16.86
N ASP A 162 -8.61 1.14 -17.87
CA ASP A 162 -10.07 1.02 -17.83
C ASP A 162 -10.50 0.03 -16.72
N ALA A 163 -9.89 -1.15 -16.68
CA ALA A 163 -10.18 -2.18 -15.69
C ALA A 163 -9.82 -1.75 -14.26
N TRP A 164 -8.70 -1.03 -14.09
CA TRP A 164 -8.35 -0.44 -12.79
C TRP A 164 -9.28 0.70 -12.39
N GLY A 165 -9.76 1.50 -13.35
CA GLY A 165 -10.78 2.51 -13.12
C GLY A 165 -12.05 1.91 -12.54
N ASP A 166 -12.52 0.80 -13.10
CA ASP A 166 -13.69 0.07 -12.59
C ASP A 166 -13.46 -0.45 -11.17
N VAL A 167 -12.33 -1.10 -10.90
CA VAL A 167 -12.00 -1.59 -9.55
C VAL A 167 -11.98 -0.43 -8.55
N LEU A 168 -11.31 0.67 -8.89
CA LEU A 168 -11.21 1.83 -8.02
C LEU A 168 -12.60 2.42 -7.75
N ALA A 169 -13.43 2.61 -8.78
CA ALA A 169 -14.80 3.11 -8.61
C ALA A 169 -15.61 2.24 -7.63
N HIS A 170 -15.50 0.91 -7.71
CA HIS A 170 -16.20 0.00 -6.79
C HIS A 170 -15.63 0.00 -5.37
N VAL A 171 -14.31 0.19 -5.22
CA VAL A 171 -13.61 0.15 -3.93
C VAL A 171 -13.63 1.52 -3.23
N THR A 172 -13.77 2.61 -3.98
CA THR A 172 -13.86 3.98 -3.45
C THR A 172 -15.27 4.55 -3.43
N ALA A 173 -16.28 3.83 -3.95
CA ALA A 173 -17.68 4.24 -3.79
C ALA A 173 -18.04 4.35 -2.30
N VAL A 174 -18.04 5.59 -1.80
CA VAL A 174 -18.39 5.92 -0.42
C VAL A 174 -19.90 6.02 -0.32
N GLY A 175 -20.52 5.17 0.48
CA GLY A 175 -21.78 5.51 1.14
C GLY A 175 -21.49 6.65 2.12
N ALA A 176 -22.11 7.81 1.88
CA ALA A 176 -21.89 9.06 2.60
C ALA A 176 -21.83 8.87 4.13
N ALA A 177 -20.73 9.32 4.75
CA ALA A 177 -20.59 9.45 6.20
C ALA A 177 -20.17 10.91 6.53
N PRO A 178 -20.57 11.44 7.70
CA PRO A 178 -20.75 12.88 7.94
C PRO A 178 -19.45 13.64 8.24
N ALA A 179 -19.59 14.94 8.53
CA ALA A 179 -18.61 16.04 8.56
C ALA A 179 -17.23 15.83 9.25
N SER A 180 -16.97 14.74 9.97
CA SER A 180 -15.61 14.28 10.32
C SER A 180 -14.83 13.69 9.13
N ALA A 181 -15.48 13.61 7.96
CA ALA A 181 -14.90 13.23 6.68
C ALA A 181 -13.74 14.14 6.23
N GLY A 182 -13.65 15.39 6.70
CA GLY A 182 -12.60 16.34 6.28
C GLY A 182 -11.19 15.91 6.69
N ASP A 183 -10.98 15.62 7.98
CA ASP A 183 -9.67 15.20 8.51
C ASP A 183 -9.31 13.79 8.03
N VAL A 184 -10.29 12.88 7.94
CA VAL A 184 -10.09 11.53 7.40
C VAL A 184 -9.76 11.56 5.91
N ALA A 185 -10.39 12.45 5.13
CA ALA A 185 -10.07 12.66 3.72
C ALA A 185 -8.68 13.28 3.55
N ALA A 186 -8.31 14.27 4.35
CA ALA A 186 -6.97 14.87 4.33
C ALA A 186 -5.88 13.84 4.71
N LEU A 187 -6.16 12.98 5.70
CA LEU A 187 -5.29 11.86 6.04
C LEU A 187 -5.20 10.85 4.90
N ALA A 188 -6.31 10.43 4.30
CA ALA A 188 -6.31 9.53 3.15
C ALA A 188 -5.52 10.13 1.97
N GLN A 189 -5.65 11.43 1.72
CA GLN A 189 -4.89 12.15 0.70
C GLN A 189 -3.39 12.20 0.97
N SER A 190 -2.94 12.12 2.23
CA SER A 190 -1.52 12.08 2.59
C SER A 190 -0.83 10.77 2.18
N TYR A 191 -1.59 9.68 2.04
CA TYR A 191 -1.09 8.40 1.52
C TYR A 191 -1.14 8.32 0.00
N LEU A 192 -1.82 9.26 -0.68
CA LEU A 192 -1.85 9.29 -2.14
C LEU A 192 -0.56 9.91 -2.70
N PRO A 193 0.00 9.35 -3.79
CA PRO A 193 1.16 9.91 -4.47
C PRO A 193 1.00 11.40 -4.82
N THR A 194 2.06 12.16 -4.57
CA THR A 194 2.21 13.56 -4.99
C THR A 194 2.99 13.67 -6.30
N SER A 195 3.81 12.66 -6.63
CA SER A 195 4.43 12.50 -7.94
C SER A 195 4.27 11.06 -8.41
N LEU A 196 4.10 10.88 -9.71
CA LEU A 196 3.84 9.61 -10.36
C LEU A 196 4.67 9.52 -11.63
N ALA A 197 5.47 8.48 -11.75
CA ALA A 197 6.13 8.06 -12.97
C ALA A 197 5.64 6.66 -13.33
N VAL A 198 5.02 6.50 -14.50
CA VAL A 198 4.57 5.21 -15.02
C VAL A 198 5.30 4.93 -16.32
N ARG A 199 5.91 3.75 -16.42
CA ARG A 199 6.35 3.16 -17.68
C ARG A 199 5.55 1.89 -17.88
N ALA A 200 4.78 1.83 -18.96
CA ALA A 200 4.02 0.66 -19.34
C ALA A 200 4.41 0.23 -20.75
N GLU A 201 4.81 -1.04 -20.92
CA GLU A 201 5.08 -1.57 -22.26
C GLU A 201 3.79 -1.65 -23.09
N ASN A 202 2.69 -2.07 -22.46
CA ASN A 202 1.35 -2.07 -23.04
C ASN A 202 0.36 -1.40 -22.09
N LEU A 203 -0.19 -0.25 -22.49
CA LEU A 203 -1.25 0.46 -21.77
C LEU A 203 -2.57 0.31 -22.52
N THR A 204 -3.59 -0.25 -21.89
CA THR A 204 -4.96 -0.21 -22.42
C THR A 204 -5.76 0.93 -21.79
N PHE A 205 -6.28 1.83 -22.62
CA PHE A 205 -7.14 2.95 -22.21
C PHE A 205 -8.16 3.27 -23.30
N GLY A 206 -9.43 3.44 -22.93
CA GLY A 206 -10.52 3.68 -23.88
C GLY A 206 -10.67 2.57 -24.92
N ALA A 207 -10.48 1.31 -24.52
CA ALA A 207 -10.45 0.13 -25.41
C ALA A 207 -9.36 0.17 -26.52
N ARG A 208 -8.39 1.08 -26.43
CA ARG A 208 -7.21 1.13 -27.30
C ARG A 208 -5.98 0.70 -26.52
N THR A 209 -5.03 0.06 -27.21
CA THR A 209 -3.74 -0.31 -26.62
C THR A 209 -2.68 0.61 -27.17
N PHE A 210 -1.93 1.23 -26.26
CA PHE A 210 -0.80 2.11 -26.53
C PHE A 210 0.48 1.42 -26.11
N ASN A 211 1.47 1.42 -27.00
CA ASN A 211 2.76 0.78 -26.76
C ASN A 211 3.81 1.77 -26.25
N HIS A 212 4.65 1.31 -25.31
CA HIS A 212 5.75 2.07 -24.69
C HIS A 212 5.30 3.43 -24.16
N VAL A 213 4.40 3.42 -23.19
CA VAL A 213 3.86 4.65 -22.60
C VAL A 213 4.71 5.06 -21.41
N VAL A 214 5.12 6.33 -21.40
CA VAL A 214 5.77 6.99 -20.28
C VAL A 214 4.88 8.13 -19.81
N ILE A 215 4.46 8.07 -18.56
CA ILE A 215 3.65 9.10 -17.91
C ILE A 215 4.47 9.70 -16.79
N GLY A 216 4.62 11.03 -16.77
CA GLY A 216 5.16 11.77 -15.65
C GLY A 216 4.12 12.78 -15.17
N ALA A 217 3.63 12.62 -13.93
CA ALA A 217 2.61 13.49 -13.37
C ALA A 217 2.95 13.93 -11.95
N HIS A 218 2.51 15.13 -11.57
CA HIS A 218 2.59 15.68 -10.22
C HIS A 218 1.20 16.16 -9.81
N ARG A 219 0.93 16.07 -8.50
CA ARG A 219 -0.35 16.44 -7.91
C ARG A 219 -0.23 17.76 -7.15
N GLU A 220 -1.04 18.73 -7.53
CA GLU A 220 -1.25 19.98 -6.80
C GLU A 220 -2.65 19.99 -6.19
N GLY A 221 -2.74 19.68 -4.90
CA GLY A 221 -4.02 19.50 -4.20
C GLY A 221 -4.77 18.28 -4.74
N LEU A 222 -5.83 18.53 -5.51
CA LEU A 222 -6.63 17.50 -6.21
C LEU A 222 -6.36 17.43 -7.72
N LEU A 223 -5.60 18.39 -8.26
CA LEU A 223 -5.30 18.46 -9.68
C LEU A 223 -4.05 17.65 -10.00
N TRP A 224 -4.10 16.86 -11.06
CA TRP A 224 -2.94 16.18 -11.62
C TRP A 224 -2.49 16.91 -12.88
N LEU A 225 -1.23 17.34 -12.87
CA LEU A 225 -0.55 18.00 -13.97
C LEU A 225 0.56 17.07 -14.44
N GLY A 226 0.64 16.79 -15.73
CA GLY A 226 1.62 15.83 -16.21
C GLY A 226 1.73 15.79 -17.72
N ASN A 227 2.80 15.14 -18.15
CA ASN A 227 3.06 14.85 -19.56
C ASN A 227 2.88 13.35 -19.79
N VAL A 228 2.37 13.02 -20.98
CA VAL A 228 2.21 11.65 -21.45
C VAL A 228 2.93 11.56 -22.78
N ASP A 229 3.93 10.67 -22.83
CA ASP A 229 4.63 10.32 -24.05
C ASP A 229 4.26 8.87 -24.41
N ALA A 230 3.86 8.63 -25.66
CA ALA A 230 3.60 7.29 -26.18
C ALA A 230 4.06 7.20 -27.63
N THR A 231 4.54 6.03 -28.05
CA THR A 231 5.02 5.82 -29.43
C THR A 231 3.96 6.16 -30.48
N GLU A 232 2.69 5.90 -30.17
CA GLU A 232 1.55 6.14 -31.07
C GLU A 232 1.00 7.57 -31.03
N LEU A 233 1.39 8.39 -30.05
CA LEU A 233 1.02 9.82 -29.99
C LEU A 233 1.98 10.71 -30.78
N ASN A 234 3.15 10.17 -31.13
CA ASN A 234 4.17 10.86 -31.91
C ASN A 234 4.08 10.56 -33.42
N GLY A 235 2.99 9.92 -33.87
CA GLY A 235 2.74 9.51 -35.25
C GLY A 235 1.61 10.29 -35.93
#